data_AF-A0A829A7V5-F1
#
_entry.id   AF-A0A829A7V5-F1
#
_cell.length_a   1.000
_cell.length_b   1.000
_cell.length_c   1.000
_cell.angle_alpha   90.00
_cell.angle_beta   90.00
_cell.angle_gamma   90.00
#
_symmetry.space_group_name_H-M   'P 1'
#
loop_
_entity.id
_entity.type
_entity.pdbx_description
1 polymer ?
#
loop_
_entity_poly.entity_id
_entity_poly.type
_entity_poly.pdbx_seq_one_letter_code
_entity_poly.pdbx_strand_id
1 'polypeptide(L)'
;MYTNKKNYDEIVREKYDFGTGISTVVTDNIKMILNEHGEYVPTFLEPFSTFDSEKIEKLAYTCSSLSPRNEYDVAKSLFSSQNDIKFDERIGFYNALYAGYVIEGHYRKNGSSGGFATWILKELLEQKYVDYH
;
A
#
# COMPACT_ATOMS: atom_id res chain seq x y z
N MET A 1 13.25 23.58 -9.65
CA MET A 1 11.99 24.21 -10.09
C MET A 1 11.05 23.12 -10.56
N TYR A 2 9.78 23.23 -10.17
CA TYR A 2 8.65 22.28 -10.32
C TYR A 2 8.61 21.08 -9.37
N THR A 3 7.84 21.25 -8.31
CA THR A 3 6.82 20.26 -7.95
C THR A 3 5.66 21.04 -7.34
N ASN A 4 4.62 21.29 -8.14
CA ASN A 4 3.33 21.66 -7.61
C ASN A 4 2.87 20.44 -6.81
N LYS A 5 3.06 20.45 -5.49
CA LYS A 5 2.76 19.28 -4.65
C LYS A 5 1.25 19.07 -4.72
N LYS A 6 0.83 17.96 -5.33
CA LYS A 6 -0.59 17.61 -5.40
C LYS A 6 -1.18 17.63 -3.99
N ASN A 7 -2.37 18.19 -3.85
CA ASN A 7 -3.11 18.14 -2.59
C ASN A 7 -4.08 16.94 -2.60
N TYR A 8 -4.75 16.69 -1.47
CA TYR A 8 -5.63 15.53 -1.36
C TYR A 8 -6.82 15.58 -2.33
N ASP A 9 -7.39 16.77 -2.62
CA ASP A 9 -8.44 16.93 -3.64
C ASP A 9 -7.99 16.46 -5.03
N GLU A 10 -6.79 16.87 -5.45
CA GLU A 10 -6.22 16.45 -6.74
C GLU A 10 -6.03 14.94 -6.81
N ILE A 11 -5.54 14.30 -5.72
CA ILE A 11 -5.36 12.85 -5.65
C ILE A 11 -6.70 12.10 -5.76
N VAL A 12 -7.75 12.58 -5.10
CA VAL A 12 -9.08 11.98 -5.19
C VAL A 12 -9.66 12.16 -6.59
N ARG A 13 -9.60 13.37 -7.16
CA ARG A 13 -10.14 13.68 -8.50
C ARG A 13 -9.43 12.92 -9.61
N GLU A 14 -8.12 12.74 -9.50
CA GLU A 14 -7.31 11.98 -10.47
C GLU A 14 -7.31 10.47 -10.20
N LYS A 15 -8.07 9.99 -9.21
CA LYS A 15 -8.20 8.58 -8.84
C LYS A 15 -6.87 7.91 -8.44
N TYR A 16 -6.03 8.67 -7.73
CA TYR A 16 -4.78 8.19 -7.12
C TYR A 16 -4.93 7.82 -5.63
N ASP A 17 -6.13 7.93 -5.07
CA ASP A 17 -6.47 7.41 -3.74
C ASP A 17 -6.82 5.92 -3.82
N PHE A 18 -6.36 5.13 -2.84
CA PHE A 18 -6.52 3.67 -2.82
C PHE A 18 -7.80 3.21 -2.08
N GLY A 19 -8.64 4.14 -1.62
CA GLY A 19 -9.88 3.81 -0.92
C GLY A 19 -9.68 3.26 0.49
N THR A 20 -8.58 3.62 1.15
CA THR A 20 -8.23 3.08 2.49
C THR A 20 -9.16 3.54 3.60
N GLY A 21 -9.88 4.66 3.40
CA GLY A 21 -10.74 5.27 4.41
C GLY A 21 -10.01 6.06 5.50
N ILE A 22 -8.67 6.14 5.48
CA ILE A 22 -7.91 6.85 6.52
C ILE A 22 -8.27 8.35 6.56
N SER A 23 -8.63 8.95 5.41
CA SER A 23 -9.04 10.35 5.32
C SER A 23 -10.28 10.68 6.16
N THR A 24 -11.18 9.72 6.41
CA THR A 24 -12.37 9.93 7.25
C THR A 24 -12.04 10.02 8.73
N VAL A 25 -10.84 9.57 9.15
CA VAL A 25 -10.36 9.74 10.54
C VAL A 25 -9.88 11.18 10.76
N VAL A 26 -9.40 11.85 9.71
CA VAL A 26 -8.89 13.23 9.79
C VAL A 26 -10.03 14.24 9.86
N THR A 27 -11.14 13.98 9.20
CA THR A 27 -12.25 14.94 9.08
C THR A 27 -13.56 14.27 8.75
N ASP A 28 -14.64 14.73 9.37
CA ASP A 28 -16.01 14.29 9.08
C ASP A 28 -16.53 14.83 7.72
N ASN A 29 -15.80 15.75 7.09
CA ASN A 29 -16.15 16.32 5.78
C ASN A 29 -15.85 15.36 4.61
N ILE A 30 -15.29 14.18 4.88
CA ILE A 30 -15.02 13.14 3.88
C ILE A 30 -15.72 11.87 4.32
N LYS A 31 -16.41 11.19 3.40
CA LYS A 31 -16.99 9.87 3.62
C LYS A 31 -16.55 8.89 2.55
N MET A 32 -16.44 7.61 2.92
CA MET A 32 -16.27 6.53 1.96
C MET A 32 -17.64 6.12 1.43
N ILE A 33 -17.83 6.23 0.11
CA ILE A 33 -19.08 5.85 -0.57
C ILE A 33 -18.77 4.75 -1.59
N LEU A 34 -19.61 3.71 -1.63
CA LEU A 34 -19.51 2.65 -2.63
C LEU A 34 -20.01 3.19 -3.98
N ASN A 35 -19.15 3.20 -4.99
CA ASN A 35 -19.51 3.63 -6.34
C ASN A 35 -20.25 2.51 -7.11
N GLU A 36 -20.67 2.81 -8.34
CA GLU A 36 -21.37 1.86 -9.23
C GLU A 36 -20.52 0.65 -9.65
N HIS A 37 -19.20 0.69 -9.46
CA HIS A 37 -18.27 -0.40 -9.74
C HIS A 37 -17.99 -1.28 -8.51
N GLY A 38 -18.60 -0.98 -7.35
CA GLY A 38 -18.37 -1.73 -6.12
C GLY A 38 -17.07 -1.36 -5.40
N GLU A 39 -16.54 -0.16 -5.65
CA GLU A 39 -15.32 0.36 -5.01
C GLU A 39 -15.69 1.44 -3.99
N TYR A 40 -15.06 1.41 -2.81
CA TYR A 40 -15.21 2.50 -1.84
C TYR A 40 -14.30 3.67 -2.24
N VAL A 41 -14.91 4.84 -2.47
CA VAL A 41 -14.20 6.06 -2.87
C VAL A 41 -14.42 7.19 -1.85
N PRO A 42 -13.40 8.01 -1.56
CA PRO A 42 -13.56 9.18 -0.72
C PRO A 42 -14.42 10.22 -1.45
N THR A 43 -15.45 10.72 -0.76
CA THR A 43 -16.37 11.74 -1.26
C THR A 43 -16.40 12.91 -0.30
N PHE A 44 -16.13 14.11 -0.83
CA PHE A 44 -16.19 15.36 -0.09
C PHE A 44 -17.66 15.76 0.14
N LEU A 45 -18.02 16.04 1.39
CA LEU A 45 -19.34 16.57 1.76
C LEU A 45 -19.43 18.09 1.57
N GLU A 46 -18.28 18.76 1.66
CA GLU A 46 -18.12 20.19 1.47
C GLU A 46 -16.93 20.43 0.53
N PRO A 47 -16.89 21.56 -0.21
CA PRO A 47 -15.78 21.87 -1.10
C PRO A 47 -14.43 21.85 -0.35
N PHE A 48 -13.38 21.28 -0.94
CA PHE A 48 -12.06 21.21 -0.30
C PHE A 48 -11.51 22.57 0.15
N SER A 49 -11.91 23.65 -0.53
CA SER A 49 -11.56 25.04 -0.16
C SER A 49 -12.09 25.49 1.20
N THR A 50 -13.05 24.78 1.81
CA THR A 50 -13.57 25.09 3.15
C THR A 50 -12.75 24.44 4.27
N PHE A 51 -11.77 23.61 3.93
CA PHE A 51 -10.97 22.88 4.90
C PHE A 51 -9.93 23.82 5.52
N ASP A 52 -9.80 23.75 6.85
CA ASP A 52 -8.75 24.48 7.55
C ASP A 52 -7.36 23.90 7.25
N SER A 53 -6.32 24.69 7.51
CA SER A 53 -4.93 24.32 7.22
C SER A 53 -4.47 23.07 7.96
N GLU A 54 -4.97 22.85 9.17
CA GLU A 54 -4.61 21.68 9.99
C GLU A 54 -5.12 20.38 9.36
N LYS A 55 -6.38 20.36 8.90
CA LYS A 55 -6.96 19.22 8.18
C LYS A 55 -6.21 18.96 6.88
N ILE A 56 -5.91 20.00 6.11
CA ILE A 56 -5.17 19.87 4.85
C ILE A 56 -3.79 19.24 5.08
N GLU A 57 -3.08 19.68 6.11
CA GLU A 57 -1.77 19.12 6.48
C GLU A 57 -1.89 17.63 6.85
N LYS A 58 -2.86 17.28 7.70
CA LYS A 58 -3.09 15.88 8.12
C LYS A 58 -3.48 14.98 6.94
N LEU A 59 -4.30 15.46 6.00
CA LEU A 59 -4.68 14.71 4.80
C LEU A 59 -3.48 14.38 3.89
N ALA A 60 -2.39 15.16 3.96
CA ALA A 60 -1.16 14.84 3.21
C ALA A 60 -0.48 13.54 3.66
N TYR A 61 -0.88 12.99 4.82
CA TYR A 61 -0.32 11.76 5.38
C TYR A 61 -1.26 10.55 5.24
N THR A 62 -2.46 10.71 4.68
CA THR A 62 -3.45 9.63 4.59
C THR A 62 -3.34 8.78 3.34
N CYS A 63 -2.56 9.24 2.35
CA CYS A 63 -2.34 8.54 1.10
C CYS A 63 -0.85 8.53 0.75
N SER A 64 -0.32 7.35 0.44
CA SER A 64 1.09 7.18 0.04
C SER A 64 1.46 8.02 -1.18
N SER A 65 0.51 8.31 -2.08
CA SER A 65 0.70 9.18 -3.24
C SER A 65 1.03 10.64 -2.87
N LEU A 66 0.78 11.05 -1.62
CA LEU A 66 1.12 12.37 -1.07
C LEU A 66 2.38 12.36 -0.20
N SER A 67 2.91 11.17 0.09
CA SER A 67 4.11 11.00 0.88
C SER A 67 5.30 11.63 0.17
N PRO A 68 6.14 12.38 0.89
CA PRO A 68 7.42 12.85 0.35
C PRO A 68 8.46 11.73 0.24
N ARG A 69 8.21 10.56 0.84
CA ARG A 69 9.06 9.37 0.78
C ARG A 69 8.43 8.32 -0.12
N ASN A 70 9.25 7.65 -0.92
CA ASN A 70 8.84 6.51 -1.73
C ASN A 70 9.30 5.18 -1.09
N GLU A 71 8.96 4.07 -1.75
CA GLU A 71 9.31 2.71 -1.32
C GLU A 71 10.82 2.51 -1.22
N TYR A 72 11.60 3.16 -2.08
CA TYR A 72 13.06 3.09 -2.04
C TYR A 72 13.64 3.77 -0.80
N ASP A 73 13.12 4.93 -0.39
CA ASP A 73 13.58 5.62 0.83
C ASP A 73 13.34 4.76 2.07
N VAL A 74 12.18 4.09 2.13
CA VAL A 74 11.83 3.17 3.21
C VAL A 74 12.76 1.95 3.18
N ALA A 75 12.90 1.29 2.03
CA ALA A 75 13.74 0.11 1.88
C ALA A 75 15.21 0.40 2.20
N LYS A 76 15.72 1.54 1.73
CA LYS A 76 17.08 1.99 2.04
C LYS A 76 17.27 2.15 3.55
N SER A 77 16.34 2.83 4.23
CA SER A 77 16.42 3.03 5.68
C SER A 77 16.42 1.72 6.47
N LEU A 78 15.75 0.68 5.99
CA LEU A 78 15.59 -0.58 6.70
C LEU A 78 16.69 -1.59 6.37
N PHE A 79 17.14 -1.62 5.12
CA PHE A 79 17.92 -2.75 4.59
C PHE A 79 19.33 -2.38 4.15
N SER A 80 19.67 -1.10 3.94
CA SER A 80 20.97 -0.74 3.34
C SER A 80 22.18 -1.07 4.23
N SER A 81 21.98 -1.28 5.52
CA SER A 81 23.03 -1.64 6.49
C SER A 81 23.12 -3.15 6.78
N GLN A 82 22.28 -3.97 6.14
CA GLN A 82 22.30 -5.42 6.34
C GLN A 82 23.51 -6.03 5.64
N ASN A 83 24.19 -6.97 6.30
CA ASN A 83 25.31 -7.68 5.68
C ASN A 83 24.82 -8.47 4.45
N ASP A 84 25.65 -8.51 3.41
CA ASP A 84 25.42 -9.24 2.15
C ASP A 84 24.17 -8.83 1.36
N ILE A 85 23.52 -7.71 1.73
CA ILE A 85 22.40 -7.17 0.96
C ILE A 85 22.87 -6.70 -0.41
N LYS A 86 22.11 -7.06 -1.44
CA LYS A 86 22.32 -6.63 -2.82
C LYS A 86 21.25 -5.61 -3.19
N PHE A 87 21.58 -4.73 -4.12
CA PHE A 87 20.64 -3.78 -4.70
C PHE A 87 20.66 -3.92 -6.22
N ASP A 88 19.48 -3.99 -6.83
CA ASP A 88 19.29 -3.88 -8.27
C ASP A 88 18.17 -2.86 -8.51
N GLU A 89 18.36 -1.96 -9.47
CA GLU A 89 17.43 -0.84 -9.72
C GLU A 89 16.02 -1.30 -10.13
N ARG A 90 15.87 -2.53 -10.65
CA ARG A 90 14.59 -3.06 -11.16
C ARG A 90 13.79 -3.79 -10.09
N ILE A 91 14.46 -4.38 -9.09
CA ILE A 91 13.83 -5.25 -8.09
C ILE A 91 14.08 -4.81 -6.63
N GLY A 92 14.92 -3.79 -6.41
CA GLY A 92 15.21 -3.23 -5.09
C GLY A 92 16.29 -3.97 -4.32
N PHE A 93 16.23 -3.88 -2.98
CA PHE A 93 17.14 -4.57 -2.07
C PHE A 93 16.74 -6.04 -1.90
N TYR A 94 17.69 -6.97 -2.01
CA TYR A 94 17.46 -8.40 -1.87
C TYR A 94 18.69 -9.13 -1.30
N ASN A 95 18.47 -10.23 -0.58
CA ASN A 95 19.54 -11.09 -0.07
C ASN A 95 19.88 -12.21 -1.08
N ALA A 96 18.85 -12.94 -1.52
CA ALA A 96 18.94 -14.04 -2.46
C ALA A 96 17.68 -14.11 -3.34
N LEU A 97 17.81 -14.73 -4.52
CA LEU A 97 16.74 -14.93 -5.48
C LEU A 97 16.57 -16.43 -5.74
N TYR A 98 15.33 -16.89 -5.67
CA TYR A 98 14.97 -18.30 -5.85
C TYR A 98 13.80 -18.41 -6.83
N ALA A 99 13.78 -19.48 -7.61
CA ALA A 99 12.68 -19.82 -8.50
C ALA A 99 12.30 -21.29 -8.28
N GLY A 100 10.99 -21.56 -8.14
CA GLY A 100 10.48 -22.89 -7.84
C GLY A 100 8.96 -22.95 -7.94
N TYR A 101 8.40 -24.12 -7.68
CA TYR A 101 6.95 -24.34 -7.65
C TYR A 101 6.59 -25.38 -6.58
N VAL A 102 5.34 -25.33 -6.10
CA VAL A 102 4.85 -26.26 -5.07
C VAL A 102 4.55 -27.62 -5.71
N ILE A 103 5.17 -28.67 -5.18
CA ILE A 103 4.90 -30.08 -5.56
C ILE A 103 3.85 -30.75 -4.66
N GLU A 104 3.52 -30.13 -3.53
CA GLU A 104 2.58 -30.66 -2.55
C GLU A 104 1.12 -30.50 -3.02
N GLY A 105 0.36 -31.59 -2.93
CA GLY A 105 -1.09 -31.61 -3.13
C GLY A 105 -1.56 -30.91 -4.41
N HIS A 106 -2.56 -30.05 -4.26
CA HIS A 106 -3.18 -29.33 -5.37
C HIS A 106 -2.91 -27.81 -5.34
N TYR A 107 -1.97 -27.34 -4.52
CA TYR A 107 -1.66 -25.91 -4.38
C TYR A 107 -1.36 -25.26 -5.73
N ARG A 108 -0.51 -25.90 -6.54
CA ARG A 108 -0.16 -25.37 -7.86
C ARG A 108 -1.35 -25.26 -8.81
N LYS A 109 -2.25 -26.27 -8.80
CA LYS A 109 -3.42 -26.30 -9.68
C LYS A 109 -4.44 -25.23 -9.30
N ASN A 110 -4.56 -24.92 -8.01
CA ASN A 110 -5.64 -24.09 -7.48
C ASN A 110 -5.21 -22.64 -7.18
N GLY A 111 -3.91 -22.32 -7.21
CA GLY A 111 -3.39 -20.98 -6.90
C GLY A 111 -3.00 -20.17 -8.13
N SER A 112 -3.42 -18.90 -8.19
CA SER A 112 -3.02 -17.95 -9.24
C SER A 112 -1.51 -17.68 -9.28
N SER A 113 -0.81 -17.87 -8.16
CA SER A 113 0.66 -17.75 -8.01
C SER A 113 1.41 -19.08 -8.19
N GLY A 114 0.80 -20.09 -8.83
CA GLY A 114 1.33 -21.45 -8.85
C GLY A 114 1.30 -22.12 -7.47
N GLY A 115 0.41 -21.66 -6.59
CA GLY A 115 0.18 -22.21 -5.25
C GLY A 115 1.16 -21.75 -4.17
N PHE A 116 2.19 -21.00 -4.54
CA PHE A 116 3.33 -20.74 -3.65
C PHE A 116 2.98 -19.84 -2.47
N ALA A 117 2.22 -18.76 -2.71
CA ALA A 117 1.81 -17.85 -1.64
C ALA A 117 0.89 -18.54 -0.61
N THR A 118 -0.10 -19.31 -1.09
CA THR A 118 -1.02 -20.07 -0.23
C THR A 118 -0.28 -21.14 0.57
N TRP A 119 0.65 -21.84 -0.07
CA TRP A 119 1.46 -22.86 0.58
C TRP A 119 2.35 -22.25 1.68
N ILE A 120 3.04 -21.13 1.42
CA ILE A 120 3.84 -20.43 2.45
C ILE A 120 2.95 -20.02 3.64
N LEU A 121 1.78 -19.43 3.39
CA LEU A 121 0.88 -19.03 4.47
C LEU A 121 0.44 -20.23 5.33
N LYS A 122 0.11 -21.35 4.69
CA LYS A 122 -0.22 -22.61 5.37
C LYS A 122 0.94 -23.09 6.23
N GLU A 123 2.16 -23.13 5.69
CA GLU A 123 3.36 -23.55 6.43
C GLU A 123 3.63 -22.64 7.64
N LEU A 124 3.52 -21.32 7.48
CA LEU A 124 3.72 -20.37 8.58
C LEU A 124 2.71 -20.57 9.72
N LEU A 125 1.44 -20.86 9.39
CA LEU A 125 0.38 -21.11 10.38
C LEU A 125 0.57 -22.47 11.08
N GLU A 126 0.83 -23.54 10.33
CA GLU A 126 1.02 -24.88 10.90
C GLU A 126 2.26 -24.97 11.79
N GLN A 127 3.34 -24.29 11.38
CA GLN A 127 4.58 -24.22 12.16
C GLN A 127 4.52 -23.13 13.25
N LYS A 128 3.41 -22.41 13.38
CA LYS A 128 3.17 -21.36 14.39
C LYS A 128 4.19 -20.21 14.35
N TYR A 129 4.72 -19.90 13.17
CA TYR A 129 5.48 -18.66 12.95
C TYR A 129 4.58 -17.43 12.88
N VAL A 130 3.30 -17.63 12.54
CA VAL A 130 2.24 -16.62 12.57
C VAL A 130 0.96 -17.23 13.16
N ASP A 131 0.04 -16.39 13.61
CA ASP A 131 -1.31 -16.75 14.01
C ASP A 131 -2.35 -16.04 13.13
N TYR A 132 -3.63 -16.34 13.36
CA TYR A 132 -4.76 -15.80 12.59
C TYR A 132 -5.47 -14.66 13.33
N HIS A 133 -4.78 -14.00 14.28
CA HIS A 133 -5.35 -13.04 15.22
C HIS A 133 -4.98 -11.59 14.91
#